data_AF-A0A522BG72-F1
#
_entry.id   AF-A0A522BG72-F1
#
_cell.length_a   1.000
_cell.length_b   1.000
_cell.length_c   1.000
_cell.angle_alpha   90.00
_cell.angle_beta   90.00
_cell.angle_gamma   90.00
#
_symmetry.space_group_name_H-M   'P 1'
#
loop_
_entity.id
_entity.type
_entity.pdbx_description
1 polymer ?
#
loop_
_entity_poly.entity_id
_entity_poly.type
_entity_poly.pdbx_seq_one_letter_code
_entity_poly.pdbx_strand_id
1 'polypeptide(L)'
;IDDHALTLQVTASFQDLQTPATMAHIHCCQPSPTNSGVAIPFADFPTGVTSGSYSKLIDLSLAGSWNGSFLAANGGTTDGAFDALLEGLEYGEAYFNLHTTGRPAGEIRGYLAPVPEPETYALMLLGLGATVASAARRRAG
;
A
#
# COMPACT_ATOMS: atom_id res chain seq x y z
N ILE A 1 5.40 -0.92 -2.50
CA ILE A 1 5.05 -0.86 -3.94
C ILE A 1 6.38 -0.97 -4.66
N ASP A 2 6.44 -1.80 -5.70
CA ASP A 2 7.63 -1.98 -6.53
C ASP A 2 7.34 -1.34 -7.88
N ASP A 3 8.03 -0.25 -8.17
CA ASP A 3 7.91 0.55 -9.39
C ASP A 3 8.67 -0.04 -10.58
N HIS A 4 9.65 -0.91 -10.33
CA HIS A 4 10.37 -1.61 -11.38
C HIS A 4 9.60 -2.85 -11.85
N ALA A 5 9.04 -3.61 -10.90
CA ALA A 5 8.22 -4.78 -11.19
C ALA A 5 6.75 -4.44 -11.47
N LEU A 6 6.32 -3.18 -11.23
CA LEU A 6 4.92 -2.75 -11.28
C LEU A 6 4.03 -3.64 -10.40
N THR A 7 4.43 -3.87 -9.16
CA THR A 7 3.65 -4.69 -8.22
C THR A 7 3.32 -3.99 -6.91
N LEU A 8 2.19 -4.37 -6.32
CA LEU A 8 1.80 -3.96 -4.97
C LEU A 8 1.62 -5.18 -4.09
N GLN A 9 2.49 -5.33 -3.10
CA GLN A 9 2.27 -6.26 -2.00
C GLN A 9 1.34 -5.62 -0.97
N VAL A 10 0.20 -6.27 -0.72
CA VAL A 10 -0.76 -5.90 0.32
C VAL A 10 -0.76 -6.99 1.38
N THR A 11 -0.54 -6.61 2.63
CA THR A 11 -0.67 -7.52 3.78
C THR A 11 -1.52 -6.85 4.84
N ALA A 12 -2.56 -7.55 5.29
CA ALA A 12 -3.48 -7.08 6.30
C ALA A 12 -3.84 -8.21 7.27
N SER A 13 -3.91 -7.90 8.55
CA SER A 13 -4.50 -8.75 9.58
C SER A 13 -5.58 -7.95 10.28
N PHE A 14 -6.74 -8.55 10.49
CA PHE A 14 -7.88 -7.90 11.12
C PHE A 14 -8.54 -8.85 12.11
N GLN A 15 -9.15 -8.28 13.14
CA GLN A 15 -9.84 -9.00 14.20
C GLN A 15 -10.86 -8.08 14.84
N ASP A 16 -11.74 -8.66 15.65
CA ASP A 16 -12.70 -7.94 16.48
C ASP A 16 -13.63 -6.99 15.69
N LEU A 17 -13.94 -7.32 14.42
CA LEU A 17 -14.93 -6.57 13.65
C LEU A 17 -16.30 -6.72 14.30
N GLN A 18 -17.04 -5.61 14.39
CA GLN A 18 -18.39 -5.55 14.97
C GLN A 18 -19.39 -6.40 14.20
N THR A 19 -19.22 -6.47 12.88
CA THR A 19 -20.01 -7.32 11.99
C THR A 19 -19.11 -7.93 10.92
N PRO A 20 -19.53 -9.00 10.24
CA PRO A 20 -18.69 -9.65 9.23
C PRO A 20 -18.21 -8.69 8.12
N ALA A 21 -16.96 -8.88 7.70
CA ALA A 21 -16.36 -8.19 6.56
C ALA A 21 -17.18 -8.41 5.28
N THR A 22 -17.37 -7.34 4.51
CA THR A 22 -18.12 -7.37 3.24
C THR A 22 -17.25 -7.10 2.03
N MET A 23 -16.23 -6.25 2.15
CA MET A 23 -15.23 -5.97 1.12
C MET A 23 -14.07 -5.17 1.69
N ALA A 24 -12.95 -5.17 0.98
CA ALA A 24 -11.85 -4.23 1.20
C ALA A 24 -11.25 -3.77 -0.11
N HIS A 25 -10.59 -2.63 -0.08
CA HIS A 25 -9.92 -2.04 -1.24
C HIS A 25 -8.93 -0.94 -0.83
N ILE A 26 -8.12 -0.48 -1.79
CA ILE A 26 -7.31 0.74 -1.68
C ILE A 26 -8.06 1.91 -2.31
N HIS A 27 -8.13 3.02 -1.58
CA HIS A 27 -8.59 4.31 -2.07
C HIS A 27 -7.41 5.24 -2.36
N CYS A 28 -7.59 6.15 -3.33
CA CYS A 28 -6.62 7.19 -3.71
C CYS A 28 -7.32 8.27 -4.58
N CYS A 29 -6.89 9.53 -4.70
CA CYS A 29 -5.76 10.20 -4.04
C CYS A 29 -6.23 11.60 -3.62
N GLN A 30 -6.68 11.70 -2.38
CA GLN A 30 -7.12 12.95 -1.77
C GLN A 30 -6.58 13.00 -0.35
N PRO A 31 -6.21 14.18 0.14
CA PRO A 31 -5.71 14.32 1.48
C PRO A 31 -6.80 13.98 2.50
N SER A 32 -6.36 13.37 3.61
CA SER A 32 -7.22 13.14 4.77
C SER A 32 -7.84 14.46 5.25
N PRO A 33 -9.14 14.50 5.62
CA PRO A 33 -10.07 13.38 5.77
C PRO A 33 -10.97 13.12 4.55
N THR A 34 -10.64 13.66 3.37
CA THR A 34 -11.49 13.56 2.18
C THR A 34 -11.55 12.11 1.67
N ASN A 35 -12.76 11.62 1.42
CA ASN A 35 -12.92 10.28 0.84
C ASN A 35 -12.50 10.28 -0.63
N SER A 36 -11.62 9.35 -0.95
CA SER A 36 -11.12 9.12 -2.30
C SER A 36 -11.96 8.08 -3.05
N GLY A 37 -11.81 8.03 -4.38
CA GLY A 37 -12.31 6.92 -5.18
C GLY A 37 -11.57 5.61 -4.86
N VAL A 38 -12.11 4.47 -5.32
CA VAL A 38 -11.44 3.17 -5.20
C VAL A 38 -10.41 3.04 -6.32
N ALA A 39 -9.14 2.83 -5.98
CA ALA A 39 -8.07 2.57 -6.93
C ALA A 39 -7.94 1.07 -7.24
N ILE A 40 -7.86 0.23 -6.19
CA ILE A 40 -7.60 -1.21 -6.32
C ILE A 40 -8.64 -2.00 -5.51
N PRO A 41 -9.58 -2.71 -6.14
CA PRO A 41 -10.52 -3.60 -5.47
C PRO A 41 -9.89 -4.95 -5.10
N PHE A 42 -10.27 -5.52 -3.95
CA PHE A 42 -9.84 -6.88 -3.55
C PHE A 42 -10.98 -7.89 -3.69
N ALA A 43 -11.16 -8.42 -4.90
CA ALA A 43 -12.25 -9.37 -5.20
C ALA A 43 -12.18 -10.68 -4.40
N ASP A 44 -10.99 -11.06 -3.94
CA ASP A 44 -10.71 -12.28 -3.17
C ASP A 44 -10.50 -12.02 -1.67
N PHE A 45 -10.87 -10.83 -1.18
CA PHE A 45 -10.76 -10.52 0.23
C PHE A 45 -11.67 -11.44 1.08
N PRO A 46 -11.23 -11.95 2.24
CA PRO A 46 -12.08 -12.78 3.10
C PRO A 46 -13.31 -12.01 3.59
N THR A 47 -14.50 -12.49 3.22
CA THR A 47 -15.79 -11.93 3.66
C THR A 47 -16.53 -12.90 4.57
N GLY A 48 -17.57 -12.42 5.27
CA GLY A 48 -18.36 -13.25 6.18
C GLY A 48 -17.65 -13.61 7.49
N VAL A 49 -16.47 -13.04 7.74
CA VAL A 49 -15.66 -13.25 8.95
C VAL A 49 -15.45 -11.94 9.72
N THR A 50 -15.25 -12.03 11.03
CA THR A 50 -14.92 -10.89 11.89
C THR A 50 -13.43 -10.79 12.24
N SER A 51 -12.64 -11.77 11.79
CA SER A 51 -11.19 -11.81 11.91
C SER A 51 -10.58 -12.59 10.76
N GLY A 52 -9.32 -12.30 10.43
CA GLY A 52 -8.61 -12.97 9.36
C GLY A 52 -7.33 -12.26 8.94
N SER A 53 -6.70 -12.82 7.92
CA SER A 53 -5.52 -12.26 7.28
C SER A 53 -5.69 -12.27 5.76
N TYR A 54 -5.12 -11.27 5.11
CA TYR A 54 -5.06 -11.14 3.66
C TYR A 54 -3.63 -10.81 3.27
N SER A 55 -3.07 -11.56 2.33
CA SER A 55 -1.76 -11.27 1.76
C SER A 55 -1.82 -11.52 0.27
N LYS A 56 -1.54 -10.48 -0.52
CA LYS A 56 -1.60 -10.58 -1.98
C LYS A 56 -0.55 -9.70 -2.63
N LEU A 57 0.14 -10.29 -3.60
CA LEU A 57 0.93 -9.56 -4.57
C LEU A 57 0.04 -9.25 -5.79
N ILE A 58 -0.10 -7.98 -6.12
CA ILE A 58 -0.96 -7.50 -7.21
C ILE A 58 -0.05 -7.01 -8.33
N ASP A 59 -0.26 -7.53 -9.54
CA ASP A 59 0.39 -7.05 -10.76
C ASP A 59 -0.34 -5.81 -11.27
N LEU A 60 0.29 -4.65 -11.16
CA LEU A 60 -0.28 -3.35 -11.53
C LEU A 60 -0.15 -3.07 -13.04
N SER A 61 0.59 -3.88 -13.80
CA SER A 61 0.64 -3.80 -15.27
C SER A 61 -0.65 -4.29 -15.93
N LEU A 62 -1.51 -5.00 -15.18
CA LEU A 62 -2.78 -5.53 -15.68
C LEU A 62 -3.92 -4.54 -15.43
N ALA A 63 -4.63 -4.15 -16.48
CA ALA A 63 -5.81 -3.29 -16.36
C ALA A 63 -6.89 -3.86 -15.42
N GLY A 64 -6.99 -5.19 -15.29
CA GLY A 64 -7.93 -5.86 -14.39
C GLY A 64 -7.62 -5.70 -12.90
N SER A 65 -6.42 -5.24 -12.54
CA SER A 65 -6.05 -4.96 -11.14
C SER A 65 -6.64 -3.66 -10.62
N TRP A 66 -7.05 -2.78 -11.52
CA TRP A 66 -7.51 -1.44 -11.21
C TRP A 66 -9.04 -1.35 -11.25
N ASN A 67 -9.59 -0.41 -10.48
CA ASN A 67 -10.96 0.01 -10.69
C ASN A 67 -11.08 0.75 -12.04
N GLY A 68 -12.08 0.38 -12.84
CA GLY A 68 -12.27 0.98 -14.18
C GLY A 68 -12.48 2.50 -14.17
N SER A 69 -13.16 3.05 -13.15
CA SER A 69 -13.33 4.50 -13.01
C SER A 69 -12.02 5.19 -12.62
N PHE A 70 -11.18 4.53 -11.83
CA PHE A 70 -9.85 5.04 -11.49
C PHE A 70 -8.92 5.03 -12.71
N LEU A 71 -8.92 3.96 -13.51
CA LEU A 71 -8.20 3.94 -14.80
C LEU A 71 -8.66 5.10 -15.70
N ALA A 72 -9.98 5.24 -15.90
CA ALA A 72 -10.53 6.27 -16.77
C ALA A 72 -10.18 7.69 -16.31
N ALA A 73 -10.13 7.94 -15.00
CA ALA A 73 -9.75 9.23 -14.44
C ALA A 73 -8.24 9.54 -14.62
N ASN A 74 -7.41 8.51 -14.75
CA ASN A 74 -5.95 8.63 -14.86
C ASN A 74 -5.45 8.25 -16.26
N GLY A 75 -6.08 8.81 -17.28
CA GLY A 75 -5.66 8.67 -18.69
C GLY A 75 -6.10 7.38 -19.38
N GLY A 76 -6.81 6.49 -18.69
CA GLY A 76 -7.27 5.21 -19.24
C GLY A 76 -6.17 4.16 -19.38
N THR A 77 -5.00 4.39 -18.80
CA THR A 77 -3.84 3.49 -18.88
C THR A 77 -3.43 3.00 -17.50
N THR A 78 -2.80 1.82 -17.45
CA THR A 78 -2.20 1.29 -16.22
C THR A 78 -1.07 2.16 -15.73
N ASP A 79 -0.30 2.76 -16.64
CA ASP A 79 0.83 3.64 -16.31
C ASP A 79 0.34 4.91 -15.60
N GLY A 80 -0.69 5.58 -16.12
CA GLY A 80 -1.25 6.77 -15.47
C GLY A 80 -1.89 6.46 -14.13
N ALA A 81 -2.56 5.31 -14.00
CA ALA A 81 -3.10 4.86 -12.72
C ALA A 81 -2.00 4.49 -11.71
N PHE A 82 -0.90 3.88 -12.19
CA PHE A 82 0.27 3.58 -11.38
C PHE A 82 0.91 4.85 -10.84
N ASP A 83 1.19 5.83 -11.69
CA ASP A 83 1.79 7.11 -11.32
C ASP A 83 0.93 7.84 -10.28
N ALA A 84 -0.39 7.91 -10.49
CA ALA A 84 -1.31 8.53 -9.55
C ALA A 84 -1.33 7.82 -8.19
N LEU A 85 -1.31 6.47 -8.18
CA LEU A 85 -1.27 5.72 -6.93
C LEU A 85 0.07 5.89 -6.21
N LEU A 86 1.19 5.91 -6.94
CA LEU A 86 2.51 6.12 -6.38
C LEU A 86 2.61 7.51 -5.73
N GLU A 87 2.18 8.56 -6.44
CA GLU A 87 2.11 9.92 -5.92
C GLU A 87 1.21 10.00 -4.67
N GLY A 88 0.03 9.37 -4.72
CA GLY A 88 -0.87 9.32 -3.57
C GLY A 88 -0.31 8.54 -2.37
N LEU A 89 0.56 7.54 -2.59
CA LEU A 89 1.28 6.86 -1.51
C LEU A 89 2.34 7.78 -0.89
N GLU A 90 3.08 8.52 -1.72
CA GLU A 90 4.11 9.47 -1.27
C GLU A 90 3.53 10.62 -0.43
N TYR A 91 2.35 11.13 -0.81
CA TYR A 91 1.65 12.17 -0.06
C TYR A 91 0.79 11.64 1.11
N GLY A 92 0.71 10.33 1.32
CA GLY A 92 -0.11 9.73 2.38
C GLY A 92 -1.62 9.89 2.14
N GLU A 93 -2.02 9.91 0.88
CA GLU A 93 -3.42 10.03 0.40
C GLU A 93 -4.03 8.69 0.00
N ALA A 94 -3.21 7.66 -0.13
CA ALA A 94 -3.66 6.29 -0.39
C ALA A 94 -3.90 5.50 0.91
N TYR A 95 -5.06 4.87 1.02
CA TYR A 95 -5.43 4.12 2.22
C TYR A 95 -6.20 2.85 1.93
N PHE A 96 -5.91 1.82 2.74
CA PHE A 96 -6.72 0.62 2.86
C PHE A 96 -8.02 0.94 3.60
N ASN A 97 -9.14 0.41 3.11
CA ASN A 97 -10.43 0.50 3.78
C ASN A 97 -11.11 -0.87 3.77
N LEU A 98 -11.61 -1.29 4.94
CA LEU A 98 -12.34 -2.55 5.14
C LEU A 98 -13.74 -2.23 5.61
N HIS A 99 -14.73 -2.80 4.93
CA HIS A 99 -16.14 -2.53 5.15
C HIS A 99 -16.81 -3.69 5.85
N THR A 100 -17.80 -3.37 6.68
CA THR A 100 -18.69 -4.32 7.34
C THR A 100 -20.12 -3.83 7.21
N THR A 101 -21.13 -4.68 7.47
CA THR A 101 -22.54 -4.24 7.39
C THR A 101 -22.88 -3.19 8.45
N GLY A 102 -22.25 -3.26 9.63
CA GLY A 102 -22.38 -2.28 10.72
C GLY A 102 -21.60 -0.99 10.48
N ARG A 103 -20.56 -1.01 9.64
CA ARG A 103 -19.76 0.18 9.25
C ARG A 103 -19.52 0.23 7.74
N PRO A 104 -20.55 0.60 6.96
CA PRO A 104 -20.48 0.58 5.50
C PRO A 104 -19.54 1.64 4.91
N ALA A 105 -19.20 2.69 5.67
CA ALA A 105 -18.19 3.69 5.25
C ALA A 105 -16.73 3.20 5.46
N GLY A 106 -16.55 2.10 6.19
CA GLY A 106 -15.26 1.59 6.63
C GLY A 106 -15.20 1.35 8.13
N GLU A 107 -14.94 0.12 8.55
CA GLU A 107 -14.65 -0.23 9.94
C GLU A 107 -13.17 -0.01 10.28
N ILE A 108 -12.27 -0.41 9.39
CA ILE A 108 -10.82 -0.23 9.51
C ILE A 108 -10.33 0.63 8.34
N ARG A 109 -9.60 1.70 8.66
CA ARG A 109 -8.87 2.54 7.69
C ARG A 109 -7.41 2.65 8.10
N GLY A 110 -6.51 2.26 7.20
CA GLY A 110 -5.07 2.34 7.40
C GLY A 110 -4.41 3.00 6.20
N TYR A 111 -3.65 4.07 6.43
CA TYR A 111 -2.85 4.69 5.37
C TYR A 111 -1.66 3.79 5.06
N LEU A 112 -1.42 3.58 3.77
CA LEU A 112 -0.35 2.72 3.31
C LEU A 112 0.97 3.50 3.40
N ALA A 113 1.96 2.93 4.08
CA ALA A 113 3.32 3.47 4.10
C ALA A 113 4.23 2.58 3.22
N PRO A 114 5.13 3.18 2.43
CA PRO A 114 6.14 2.41 1.72
C PRO A 114 7.02 1.68 2.75
N VAL A 115 7.24 0.37 2.53
CA VAL A 115 8.22 -0.41 3.29
C VAL A 115 9.54 -0.29 2.53
N PRO A 116 10.63 0.24 3.14
CA PRO A 116 11.91 0.33 2.45
C PRO A 116 12.43 -1.07 2.11
N GLU A 117 12.93 -1.24 0.89
CA GLU A 117 13.51 -2.51 0.46
C GLU A 117 14.66 -2.92 1.40
N PRO A 118 14.77 -4.21 1.80
CA PRO A 118 15.76 -4.67 2.77
C PRO A 118 17.21 -4.26 2.44
N GLU A 119 17.51 -4.14 1.15
CA GLU A 119 18.81 -3.73 0.64
C GLU A 119 19.18 -2.29 1.02
N THR A 120 18.20 -1.41 1.17
CA THR A 120 18.41 -0.02 1.63
C THR A 120 19.03 -0.01 3.03
N TYR A 121 18.52 -0.86 3.93
CA TYR A 121 19.08 -1.00 5.27
C TYR A 121 20.45 -1.67 5.26
N ALA A 122 20.64 -2.70 4.42
CA ALA A 122 21.92 -3.37 4.29
C ALA A 122 23.02 -2.40 3.80
N LEU A 123 22.75 -1.61 2.76
CA LEU A 123 23.68 -0.60 2.24
C LEU A 123 23.91 0.55 3.24
N MET A 124 22.88 0.99 3.94
CA MET A 124 23.01 2.00 5.00
C MET A 124 23.92 1.49 6.13
N LEU A 125 23.72 0.26 6.61
CA LEU A 125 24.55 -0.35 7.65
C LEU A 125 25.99 -0.56 7.18
N LEU A 126 26.21 -0.99 5.94
CA LEU A 126 27.54 -1.10 5.34
C LEU A 126 28.22 0.27 5.26
N GLY A 127 27.52 1.31 4.80
CA GLY A 127 28.03 2.68 4.73
C GLY A 127 28.40 3.25 6.10
N LEU A 128 27.54 3.07 7.10
CA LEU A 128 27.81 3.47 8.49
C LEU A 128 29.00 2.68 9.09
N GLY A 129 29.08 1.38 8.83
CA GLY A 129 30.21 0.56 9.25
C GLY A 129 31.54 1.03 8.65
N ALA A 130 31.55 1.37 7.36
CA ALA A 130 32.74 1.86 6.67
C ALA A 130 33.21 3.23 7.21
N THR A 131 32.28 4.15 7.51
CA THR A 131 32.62 5.48 8.06
C THR A 131 33.17 5.39 9.48
N VAL A 132 32.59 4.56 10.35
CA VAL A 132 33.10 4.32 11.71
C VAL A 132 34.49 3.68 11.67
N ALA A 133 34.68 2.65 10.84
CA ALA A 133 35.97 1.97 10.72
C ALA A 133 37.07 2.90 10.19
N SER A 134 36.77 3.76 9.23
CA SER A 134 37.74 4.74 8.69
C SER A 134 38.05 5.86 9.68
N ALA A 135 37.08 6.32 10.47
CA ALA A 135 37.31 7.27 11.56
C ALA A 135 38.17 6.68 12.69
N ALA A 136 37.94 5.41 13.06
CA ALA A 136 38.75 4.71 14.05
C ALA A 136 40.22 4.54 13.60
N ARG A 137 40.44 4.17 12.33
CA ARG A 137 41.79 4.05 11.75
C ARG A 137 42.56 5.37 11.78
N ARG A 138 41.88 6.50 11.49
CA ARG A 138 42.50 7.83 11.53
C ARG A 138 42.89 8.32 12.93
N ARG A 139 42.27 7.78 13.98
CA ARG A 139 42.60 8.12 15.37
C ARG A 139 43.73 7.27 15.96
N ALA A 140 44.07 6.16 15.31
CA ALA A 140 45.03 5.17 15.79
C ALA A 140 46.43 5.28 15.14
N GLY A 141 46.62 6.23 14.21
CA GLY A 141 47.91 6.56 13.59
C GLY A 141 48.24 8.03 13.80
#